data_AF-A0A354HT76-F1
#
_entry.id   AF-A0A354HT76-F1
#
_cell.length_a   1.000
_cell.length_b   1.000
_cell.length_c   1.000
_cell.angle_alpha   90.00
_cell.angle_beta   90.00
_cell.angle_gamma   90.00
#
_symmetry.space_group_name_H-M   'P 1'
#
loop_
_entity.id
_entity.type
_entity.pdbx_description
1 polymer ?
#
loop_
_entity_poly.entity_id
_entity_poly.type
_entity_poly.pdbx_seq_one_letter_code
_entity_poly.pdbx_strand_id
1 'polypeptide(L)' 'GGLAPEEAVILAEAGWTAVTLGPRILRAETAAIAMFTCVMFSRDEMG' A
#
# COMPACT_ATOMS: atom_id res chain seq x y z
N GLY A 1 0.48 13.97 -5.11
CA GLY A 1 0.25 14.40 -3.73
C GLY A 1 0.34 13.20 -2.84
N GLY A 2 1.56 12.87 -2.39
CA GLY A 2 1.76 11.86 -1.35
C GLY A 2 1.59 12.48 0.03
N LEU A 3 2.05 11.77 1.04
CA LEU A 3 2.07 12.23 2.42
C LEU A 3 3.19 13.26 2.63
N ALA A 4 2.94 14.24 3.50
CA ALA A 4 4.00 15.05 4.09
C ALA A 4 4.87 14.17 5.02
N PRO A 5 6.14 14.55 5.26
CA PRO A 5 7.04 13.78 6.13
C PRO A 5 6.45 13.54 7.53
N GLU A 6 5.77 14.53 8.10
CA GLU A 6 5.17 14.46 9.42
C GLU A 6 3.99 13.47 9.46
N GLU A 7 3.19 13.42 8.39
CA GLU A 7 2.09 12.46 8.26
C GLU A 7 2.60 11.01 8.19
N ALA A 8 3.72 10.79 7.49
CA ALA A 8 4.36 9.47 7.41
C ALA A 8 4.90 9.01 8.77
N VAL A 9 5.44 9.92 9.58
CA VAL A 9 5.90 9.63 10.96
C VAL A 9 4.72 9.23 11.84
N ILE A 10 3.60 9.98 11.79
CA ILE A 10 2.39 9.65 12.57
C ILE A 10 1.89 8.24 12.24
N LEU A 11 1.88 7.84 10.96
CA LEU A 11 1.46 6.48 10.56
C LEU A 11 2.42 5.42 11.10
N ALA A 12 3.74 5.66 11.03
CA ALA A 12 4.73 4.74 11.57
C ALA A 12 4.60 4.58 13.09
N GLU A 13 4.38 5.67 13.84
CA GLU A 13 4.13 5.65 15.28
C GLU A 13 2.82 4.93 15.64
N ALA A 14 1.80 5.03 14.77
CA ALA A 14 0.56 4.28 14.89
C ALA A 14 0.68 2.80 14.51
N GLY A 15 1.87 2.31 14.16
CA GLY A 15 2.15 0.90 13.86
C GLY A 15 1.91 0.49 12.41
N TRP A 16 1.75 1.44 11.49
CA TRP A 16 1.63 1.13 10.06
C TRP A 16 2.98 0.68 9.49
N THR A 17 2.94 -0.33 8.61
CA THR A 17 4.12 -0.80 7.88
C THR A 17 4.06 -0.32 6.44
N ALA A 18 5.08 0.42 6.00
CA ALA A 18 5.20 0.84 4.61
C ALA A 18 5.55 -0.36 3.71
N VAL A 19 4.87 -0.47 2.56
CA VAL A 19 5.09 -1.53 1.56
C VAL A 19 5.22 -0.93 0.17
N THR A 20 5.87 -1.65 -0.76
CA THR A 20 6.00 -1.25 -2.16
C THR A 20 5.33 -2.27 -3.09
N LEU A 21 4.83 -1.80 -4.24
CA LEU A 21 4.17 -2.64 -5.27
C LEU A 21 5.09 -2.84 -6.48
N GLY A 22 6.32 -3.26 -6.22
CA GLY A 22 7.37 -3.41 -7.23
C GLY A 22 8.01 -2.07 -7.65
N PRO A 23 8.83 -2.07 -8.72
CA PRO A 23 9.70 -0.93 -9.06
C PRO A 23 9.01 0.20 -9.85
N ARG A 24 7.75 0.03 -10.27
CA ARG A 24 7.03 0.99 -11.12
C ARG A 24 6.13 1.87 -10.26
N ILE A 25 6.15 3.18 -10.51
CA ILE A 25 5.19 4.10 -9.91
C ILE A 25 3.83 3.88 -10.58
N LEU A 26 2.87 3.42 -9.78
CA LEU A 26 1.49 3.22 -10.22
C LEU A 26 0.68 4.49 -9.99
N ARG A 27 -0.35 4.70 -10.81
CA ARG A 27 -1.39 5.69 -10.50
C ARG A 27 -2.11 5.28 -9.22
N ALA A 28 -2.69 6.25 -8.52
CA ALA A 28 -3.32 6.04 -7.21
C ALA A 28 -4.39 4.92 -7.27
N GLU A 29 -5.25 4.95 -8.27
CA GLU A 29 -6.30 3.95 -8.50
C GLU A 29 -5.71 2.55 -8.81
N THR A 30 -4.62 2.50 -9.56
CA THR A 30 -3.95 1.23 -9.90
C THR A 30 -3.24 0.64 -8.69
N ALA A 31 -2.58 1.46 -7.86
CA ALA A 31 -1.94 1.02 -6.63
C ALA A 31 -2.95 0.41 -5.65
N ALA A 32 -4.13 1.05 -5.50
CA ALA A 32 -5.20 0.56 -4.64
C ALA A 32 -5.70 -0.82 -5.09
N ILE A 33 -6.08 -0.97 -6.37
CA ILE A 33 -6.60 -2.25 -6.88
C ILE A 33 -5.51 -3.34 -6.82
N ALA A 34 -4.26 -3.01 -7.18
CA ALA A 34 -3.16 -3.98 -7.13
C ALA A 34 -2.87 -4.46 -5.70
N MET A 35 -2.87 -3.58 -4.70
CA MET A 35 -2.67 -3.98 -3.30
C MET A 35 -3.80 -4.87 -2.81
N PHE A 36 -5.06 -4.54 -3.09
CA PHE A 36 -6.20 -5.39 -2.72
C PHE A 36 -6.08 -6.79 -3.33
N THR A 37 -5.76 -6.87 -4.62
CA THR A 37 -5.53 -8.17 -5.30
C THR A 37 -4.41 -8.95 -4.63
N CYS A 38 -3.28 -8.32 -4.31
CA CYS A 38 -2.18 -8.99 -3.62
C CYS A 38 -2.59 -9.52 -2.25
N VAL A 39 -3.32 -8.72 -1.45
CA VAL A 39 -3.79 -9.15 -0.13
C VAL A 39 -4.75 -10.33 -0.25
N MET A 40 -5.78 -10.22 -1.08
CA MET A 40 -6.78 -11.27 -1.24
C MET A 40 -6.16 -12.57 -1.77
N PHE A 41 -5.26 -12.47 -2.76
CA PHE A 41 -4.51 -13.62 -3.26
C PHE A 41 -3.64 -14.26 -2.17
N SER A 42 -2.91 -13.45 -1.39
CA SER A 42 -2.06 -13.95 -0.29
C SER A 42 -2.83 -14.60 0.86
N ARG A 43 -4.15 -14.41 0.90
CA ARG A 43 -5.06 -14.93 1.93
C ARG A 43 -5.93 -16.07 1.41
N ASP A 44 -5.63 -16.59 0.21
CA ASP A 44 -6.42 -17.63 -0.46
C ASP A 44 -7.90 -17.25 -0.64
N GLU A 45 -8.21 -15.96 -0.71
CA GLU A 45 -9.56 -15.42 -0.97
C GLU A 45 -9.83 -15.27 -2.47
N MET A 46 -8.80 -15.42 -3.31
CA MET A 46 -8.89 -15.49 -4.76
C MET A 46 -8.58 -16.92 -5.20
N GLY A 47 -9.64 -17.67 -5.52
CA GLY A 47 -9.55 -19.07 -5.98
C GLY A 47 -8.97 -19.24 -7.38
#